data_AF-A0A084T2F4-F1
#
_entry.id   AF-A0A084T2F4-F1
#
_cell.length_a   1.000
_cell.length_b   1.000
_cell.length_c   1.000
_cell.angle_alpha   90.00
_cell.angle_beta   90.00
_cell.angle_gamma   90.00
#
_symmetry.space_group_name_H-M   'P 1'
#
loop_
_entity.id
_entity.type
_entity.pdbx_description
1 polymer ?
#
loop_
_entity_poly.entity_id
_entity_poly.type
_entity_poly.pdbx_seq_one_letter_code
_entity_poly.pdbx_strand_id
1 'polypeptide(L)'
;MILWHVSRIPQRHFKMARYYGFLSNRKRGRLLSLVYLALEKKSLKQAGPLTYAKQYKGFTGNDPYQCVLCRGRMEFTDFMKGPKMSNYWIIVE
;
A
#
# COMPACT_ATOMS: atom_id res chain seq x y z
N MET A 1 28.74 -11.09 -5.94
CA MET A 1 28.83 -9.63 -6.21
C MET A 1 28.20 -8.79 -5.09
N ILE A 2 28.47 -9.10 -3.81
CA ILE A 2 27.96 -8.35 -2.64
C ILE A 2 29.08 -8.13 -1.61
N LEU A 3 30.04 -9.06 -1.51
CA LEU A 3 31.19 -8.99 -0.61
C LEU A 3 32.01 -7.71 -0.75
N TRP A 4 32.27 -7.26 -1.99
CA TRP A 4 33.11 -6.09 -2.24
C TRP A 4 32.50 -4.78 -1.73
N HIS A 5 31.17 -4.70 -1.68
CA HIS A 5 30.46 -3.56 -1.08
C HIS A 5 30.51 -3.58 0.45
N VAL A 6 30.63 -4.75 1.08
CA VAL A 6 30.67 -4.91 2.53
C VAL A 6 32.05 -4.56 3.09
N SER A 7 33.14 -4.90 2.40
CA SER A 7 34.51 -4.59 2.85
C SER A 7 34.85 -3.10 2.89
N ARG A 8 34.08 -2.24 2.23
CA ARG A 8 34.28 -0.78 2.24
C ARG A 8 33.57 -0.07 3.39
N ILE A 9 32.90 -0.81 4.26
CA ILE A 9 32.15 -0.25 5.38
C ILE A 9 33.13 -0.15 6.57
N PRO A 10 33.60 1.06 6.96
CA PRO A 10 34.48 1.21 8.11
C PRO A 10 33.75 0.76 9.39
N GLN A 11 34.43 -0.04 10.22
CA GLN A 11 33.89 -0.71 11.40
C GLN A 11 33.48 0.24 12.55
N ARG A 12 33.87 1.52 12.48
CA ARG A 12 33.61 2.50 13.53
C ARG A 12 32.71 3.61 13.00
N HIS A 13 31.58 3.76 13.70
CA HIS A 13 30.41 4.61 13.45
C HIS A 13 29.41 4.04 12.43
N PHE A 14 28.15 3.90 12.88
CA PHE A 14 27.02 3.44 12.08
C PHE A 14 26.72 4.43 10.95
N LYS A 15 27.32 4.24 9.76
CA LYS A 15 26.90 5.01 8.59
C LYS A 15 25.55 4.45 8.12
N MET A 16 24.51 5.29 8.11
CA MET A 16 23.19 4.90 7.63
C MET A 16 23.29 4.37 6.20
N ALA A 17 23.02 3.07 6.01
CA ALA A 17 22.97 2.46 4.69
C ALA A 17 21.76 3.03 3.93
N ARG A 18 22.01 4.00 3.05
CA ARG A 18 20.98 4.68 2.22
C ARG A 18 20.19 3.71 1.33
N TYR A 19 20.73 2.52 1.07
CA TYR A 19 20.11 1.45 0.28
C TYR A 19 19.50 0.31 1.13
N TYR A 20 19.33 0.49 2.44
CA TYR A 20 18.70 -0.54 3.25
C TYR A 20 17.28 -0.84 2.74
N GLY A 21 16.51 0.14 2.24
CA GLY A 21 15.13 -0.09 1.80
C GLY A 21 14.93 -1.26 0.81
N PHE A 22 15.67 -1.26 -0.31
CA PHE A 22 15.48 -2.25 -1.40
C PHE A 22 16.14 -3.60 -1.11
N LEU A 23 17.35 -3.63 -0.54
CA LEU A 23 18.10 -4.87 -0.28
C LEU A 23 17.83 -5.49 1.09
N SER A 24 17.18 -4.78 2.01
CA SER A 24 16.94 -5.29 3.37
C SER A 24 15.69 -6.14 3.50
N ASN A 25 14.76 -6.19 2.54
CA ASN A 25 13.47 -6.85 2.74
C ASN A 25 13.60 -8.28 3.32
N ARG A 26 14.62 -9.04 2.89
CA ARG A 26 14.91 -10.39 3.39
C ARG A 26 15.35 -10.44 4.87
N LYS A 27 16.15 -9.47 5.34
CA LYS A 27 16.62 -9.37 6.73
C LYS A 27 15.65 -8.58 7.62
N ARG A 28 14.99 -7.57 7.06
CA ARG A 28 14.00 -6.71 7.71
C ARG A 28 12.85 -7.54 8.26
N GLY A 29 12.29 -8.48 7.48
CA GLY A 29 11.21 -9.34 7.98
C GLY A 29 11.58 -10.12 9.26
N ARG A 30 12.82 -10.62 9.36
CA ARG A 30 13.32 -11.41 10.52
C ARG A 30 13.80 -10.55 11.70
N LEU A 31 14.44 -9.42 11.43
CA LEU A 31 15.01 -8.57 12.48
C LEU A 31 13.97 -7.59 13.07
N LEU A 32 12.96 -7.20 12.29
CA LEU A 32 11.93 -6.26 12.75
C LEU A 32 11.08 -6.85 13.88
N SER A 33 10.81 -8.16 13.86
CA SER A 33 10.12 -8.85 14.96
C SER A 33 10.92 -8.82 16.26
N LEU A 34 12.24 -9.05 16.21
CA LEU A 34 13.12 -8.95 17.39
C LEU A 34 13.17 -7.53 17.95
N VAL A 35 13.18 -6.51 17.09
CA VAL A 35 13.12 -5.11 17.52
C VAL A 35 11.78 -4.79 18.19
N TYR A 36 10.66 -5.31 17.68
CA TYR A 36 9.35 -5.12 18.34
C TYR A 36 9.26 -5.82 19.69
N LEU A 37 9.87 -7.00 19.83
CA LEU A 37 9.99 -7.72 21.10
C LEU A 37 10.85 -6.93 22.10
N ALA A 38 12.00 -6.41 21.66
CA ALA A 38 12.90 -5.62 22.51
C ALA A 38 12.30 -4.27 22.93
N LEU A 39 11.41 -3.70 22.11
CA LEU A 39 10.69 -2.45 22.42
C LEU A 39 9.45 -2.69 23.29
N GLU A 40 9.18 -3.93 23.73
CA GLU A 40 8.00 -4.33 24.51
C GLU A 40 6.67 -3.83 23.93
N LYS A 41 6.63 -3.62 22.60
CA LYS A 41 5.42 -3.11 21.95
C LYS A 41 4.39 -4.22 21.91
N LYS A 42 3.47 -4.20 22.89
CA LYS A 42 2.21 -4.96 22.86
C LYS A 42 1.59 -4.75 21.49
N SER A 43 1.54 -5.84 20.71
CA SER A 43 0.80 -6.04 19.46
C SER A 43 0.32 -4.74 18.81
N LEU A 44 0.96 -4.33 17.71
CA LEU A 44 0.41 -3.30 16.83
C LEU A 44 -1.08 -3.63 16.63
N LYS A 45 -1.98 -2.75 17.07
CA LYS A 45 -3.41 -2.89 16.80
C LYS A 45 -3.51 -3.14 15.30
N GLN A 46 -4.02 -4.31 14.90
CA GLN A 46 -4.24 -4.58 13.49
C GLN A 46 -5.05 -3.41 12.96
N ALA A 47 -4.49 -2.71 11.98
CA ALA A 47 -5.21 -1.62 11.34
C ALA A 47 -6.51 -2.22 10.82
N GLY A 48 -7.64 -1.60 11.16
CA GLY A 48 -8.93 -2.05 10.67
C GLY A 48 -8.90 -2.13 9.13
N PRO A 49 -9.73 -2.99 8.52
CA PRO A 49 -9.72 -3.17 7.08
C PRO A 49 -9.87 -1.82 6.36
N LEU A 50 -8.93 -1.56 5.45
CA LEU A 50 -8.89 -0.38 4.60
C LEU A 50 -9.81 -0.60 3.39
N THR A 51 -11.12 -0.48 3.62
CA THR A 51 -12.12 -0.50 2.54
C THR A 51 -11.92 0.69 1.60
N TYR A 52 -12.21 0.52 0.31
CA TYR A 52 -12.18 1.60 -0.69
C TYR A 52 -12.88 2.88 -0.18
N ALA A 53 -14.07 2.74 0.41
CA ALA A 53 -14.82 3.88 0.93
C ALA A 53 -14.08 4.65 2.04
N LYS A 54 -13.39 3.95 2.94
CA LYS A 54 -12.56 4.60 3.97
C LYS A 54 -11.37 5.33 3.36
N GLN A 55 -10.74 4.74 2.34
CA GLN A 55 -9.63 5.36 1.63
C GLN A 55 -10.10 6.62 0.88
N TYR A 56 -11.20 6.52 0.13
CA TYR A 56 -11.79 7.63 -0.61
C TYR A 56 -12.18 8.79 0.32
N LYS A 57 -12.82 8.48 1.45
CA LYS A 57 -13.14 9.47 2.48
C LYS A 57 -11.90 10.14 3.05
N GLY A 58 -10.85 9.38 3.34
CA GLY A 58 -9.60 9.92 3.86
C GLY A 58 -8.85 10.81 2.87
N PHE A 59 -8.95 10.52 1.57
CA PHE A 59 -8.29 11.31 0.52
C PHE A 59 -9.04 12.58 0.17
N THR A 60 -10.36 12.47 -0.07
CA THR A 60 -11.17 13.56 -0.63
C THR A 60 -12.01 14.29 0.43
N GLY A 61 -12.14 13.74 1.64
CA GLY A 61 -13.04 14.24 2.68
C GLY A 61 -14.52 13.90 2.47
N ASN A 62 -14.92 13.53 1.25
CA ASN A 62 -16.29 13.16 0.91
C ASN A 62 -16.55 11.65 1.06
N ASP A 63 -17.72 11.29 1.60
CA ASP A 63 -18.18 9.91 1.61
C ASP A 63 -18.73 9.50 0.23
N PRO A 64 -18.22 8.44 -0.40
CA PRO A 64 -18.69 8.01 -1.73
C PRO A 64 -20.10 7.41 -1.70
N TYR A 65 -20.61 7.06 -0.51
CA TYR A 65 -21.97 6.56 -0.31
C TYR A 65 -22.93 7.64 0.20
N GLN A 66 -22.53 8.92 0.18
CA GLN A 66 -23.39 10.02 0.57
C GLN A 66 -23.81 10.82 -0.67
N CYS A 67 -25.10 11.05 -0.82
CA CYS A 67 -25.60 11.90 -1.90
C CYS A 67 -25.14 13.35 -1.69
N VAL A 68 -24.55 13.95 -2.73
CA VAL A 68 -24.03 15.33 -2.71
C VAL A 68 -25.15 16.35 -2.51
N LEU A 69 -26.39 16.05 -2.94
CA LEU A 69 -27.52 16.96 -2.87
C LEU A 69 -28.30 16.83 -1.55
N CYS A 70 -28.80 15.64 -1.23
CA CYS A 70 -29.70 15.44 -0.09
C CYS A 70 -29.01 14.86 1.15
N ARG A 71 -27.71 14.57 1.09
CA ARG A 71 -26.92 13.97 2.18
C ARG A 71 -27.40 12.60 2.66
N GLY A 72 -28.38 11.99 1.99
CA GLY A 72 -28.86 10.63 2.24
C GLY A 72 -27.81 9.59 1.88
N ARG A 73 -27.95 8.39 2.48
CA ARG A 73 -27.06 7.25 2.23
C ARG A 73 -27.49 6.55 0.94
N MET A 74 -26.56 6.37 0.01
CA MET A 74 -26.77 5.64 -1.23
C MET A 74 -26.62 4.14 -0.98
N GLU A 75 -27.53 3.35 -1.52
CA GLU A 75 -27.50 1.90 -1.52
C GLU A 75 -27.17 1.40 -2.93
N PHE A 76 -26.47 0.26 -3.01
CA PHE A 76 -26.18 -0.36 -4.29
C PHE A 76 -27.47 -0.98 -4.85
N THR A 77 -27.89 -0.50 -6.01
CA THR A 77 -29.09 -1.01 -6.70
C THR A 77 -28.71 -2.02 -7.76
N ASP A 78 -27.90 -1.62 -8.74
CA ASP A 78 -27.50 -2.48 -9.85
C ASP A 78 -26.18 -2.01 -10.48
N PHE A 79 -25.56 -2.87 -11.28
CA PHE A 79 -24.36 -2.58 -12.04
C PHE A 79 -24.55 -2.94 -13.51
N MET A 80 -24.59 -1.93 -14.39
CA MET A 80 -24.58 -2.16 -15.82
C MET A 80 -23.15 -2.38 -16.32
N LYS A 81 -22.90 -3.59 -16.82
CA LYS A 81 -21.64 -3.91 -17.49
C LYS A 81 -21.69 -3.47 -18.95
N GLY A 82 -20.69 -2.70 -19.39
CA GLY A 82 -20.55 -2.32 -20.80
C GLY A 82 -20.39 -3.53 -21.74
N PRO A 83 -20.78 -3.39 -23.02
CA PRO A 83 -20.61 -4.45 -24.00
C PRO A 83 -19.13 -4.82 -24.15
N LYS A 84 -18.83 -6.10 -24.36
CA LYS A 84 -17.47 -6.53 -24.69
C LYS A 84 -17.15 -6.03 -26.10
N MET A 85 -16.15 -5.16 -26.24
CA MET A 85 -15.59 -4.82 -27.56
C MET A 85 -14.85 -6.04 -28.12
N SER A 86 -15.56 -6.93 -28.80
CA SER A 86 -14.96 -7.89 -29.72
C SER A 86 -15.09 -7.34 -31.13
N ASN A 87 -13.96 -6.91 -31.69
CA ASN A 87 -13.71 -6.61 -33.11
C ASN A 87 -14.19 -5.23 -33.63
N TYR A 88 -13.27 -4.26 -33.61
CA TYR A 88 -13.29 -3.14 -34.56
C TYR A 88 -12.38 -3.50 -35.75
N TRP A 89 -12.94 -4.24 -36.71
CA TRP A 89 -12.54 -4.18 -38.12
C TRP A 89 -13.75 -3.64 -38.87
N ILE A 90 -14.04 -2.36 -38.68
CA ILE A 90 -15.09 -1.68 -39.45
C ILE A 90 -14.42 -0.49 -40.15
N ILE A 91 -14.06 -0.77 -41.40
CA ILE A 91 -14.21 0.09 -42.57
C ILE A 91 -13.55 1.47 -42.44
N VAL A 92 -12.26 1.52 -42.81
CA VAL A 92 -11.72 2.68 -43.51
C VAL A 92 -12.06 2.45 -44.99
N GLU A 93 -13.19 2.98 -45.44
CA GLU A 93 -13.33 3.41 -46.84
C GLU A 93 -12.66 4.78 -46.98
#